data_AF-A0A4Q3Y1T8-F1
#
_entry.id   AF-A0A4Q3Y1T8-F1
#
_cell.length_a   1.000
_cell.length_b   1.000
_cell.length_c   1.000
_cell.angle_alpha   90.00
_cell.angle_beta   90.00
_cell.angle_gamma   90.00
#
_symmetry.space_group_name_H-M   'P 1'
#
loop_
_entity.id
_entity.type
_entity.pdbx_description
1 polymer ?
#
loop_
_entity_poly.entity_id
_entity_poly.type
_entity_poly.pdbx_seq_one_letter_code
_entity_poly.pdbx_strand_id
1 'polypeptide(L)'
;MGPDERNLRRQLRRSGLAKPMIDAAWPQWWTDAAEASVSARNELRFTLARALGLDPRALVESDEVRFAGTVGARFKSLTAADASEQMAIISFGQSVTRLLMAATPAGEAPPQVTAARLRAFMLENGAVPSFQSIAAVCWRMGIPLVYLQVTPLQAKRMHAMASGQGARAAILVAHDDTLYAKAAFTIAHELGHVMLGHLDSEPAYLDMDDPLSGGAKNQDERDADAYALELLTGRPEPIITT
;
A
#
# COMPACT_ATOMS: atom_id res chain seq x y z
N MET A 1 11.97 -18.55 -22.09
CA MET A 1 11.42 -19.03 -20.79
C MET A 1 11.92 -20.42 -20.54
N GLY A 2 13.08 -20.52 -19.91
CA GLY A 2 13.71 -21.78 -19.56
C GLY A 2 13.08 -22.47 -18.35
N PRO A 3 13.65 -23.61 -17.93
CA PRO A 3 13.09 -24.45 -16.87
C PRO A 3 13.04 -23.80 -15.48
N ASP A 4 14.01 -22.96 -15.10
CA ASP A 4 14.07 -22.29 -13.79
C ASP A 4 12.94 -21.26 -13.68
N GLU A 5 12.79 -20.42 -14.70
CA GLU A 5 11.71 -19.43 -14.78
C GLU A 5 10.32 -20.11 -14.69
N ARG A 6 10.12 -21.20 -15.43
CA ARG A 6 8.85 -21.98 -15.38
C ARG A 6 8.57 -22.51 -13.99
N ASN A 7 9.58 -23.03 -13.30
CA ASN A 7 9.40 -23.58 -11.97
C ASN A 7 9.07 -22.48 -10.95
N LEU A 8 9.84 -21.40 -10.95
CA LEU A 8 9.67 -20.30 -9.99
C LEU A 8 8.32 -19.60 -10.16
N ARG A 9 7.91 -19.27 -11.40
CA ARG A 9 6.57 -18.71 -11.66
C ARG A 9 5.45 -19.63 -11.20
N ARG A 10 5.63 -20.95 -11.35
CA ARG A 10 4.65 -21.94 -10.87
C ARG A 10 4.59 -21.98 -9.34
N GLN A 11 5.72 -21.94 -8.64
CA GLN A 11 5.76 -21.91 -7.18
C GLN A 11 5.08 -20.64 -6.63
N LEU A 12 5.41 -19.47 -7.18
CA LEU A 12 4.77 -18.20 -6.82
C LEU A 12 3.24 -18.25 -7.02
N ARG A 13 2.77 -18.81 -8.14
CA ARG A 13 1.32 -18.99 -8.35
C ARG A 13 0.67 -19.95 -7.36
N ARG A 14 1.38 -21.01 -6.95
CA ARG A 14 0.90 -21.98 -5.96
C ARG A 14 0.78 -21.38 -4.56
N SER A 15 1.56 -20.35 -4.24
CA SER A 15 1.45 -19.62 -2.97
C SER A 15 0.32 -18.58 -2.95
N GLY A 16 -0.55 -18.55 -3.97
CA GLY A 16 -1.71 -17.66 -4.04
C GLY A 16 -1.46 -16.32 -4.74
N LEU A 17 -0.23 -16.03 -5.18
CA LEU A 17 0.08 -14.77 -5.86
C LEU A 17 -0.60 -14.65 -7.22
N ALA A 18 -1.08 -13.45 -7.52
CA ALA A 18 -1.72 -13.15 -8.77
C ALA A 18 -0.71 -13.15 -9.95
N LYS A 19 -1.10 -13.71 -11.10
CA LYS A 19 -0.24 -13.70 -12.30
C LYS A 19 0.16 -12.26 -12.70
N PRO A 20 -0.76 -11.28 -12.75
CA PRO A 20 -0.39 -9.90 -13.06
C PRO A 20 0.65 -9.33 -12.09
N MET A 21 0.57 -9.68 -10.81
CA MET A 21 1.56 -9.26 -9.80
C MET A 21 2.94 -9.90 -10.06
N ILE A 22 2.98 -11.19 -10.35
CA ILE A 22 4.22 -11.89 -10.69
C ILE A 22 4.86 -11.29 -11.94
N ASP A 23 4.06 -10.97 -12.95
CA ASP A 23 4.53 -10.35 -14.18
C ASP A 23 5.07 -8.93 -13.92
N ALA A 24 4.38 -8.13 -13.11
CA ALA A 24 4.80 -6.78 -12.74
C ALA A 24 6.11 -6.77 -11.92
N ALA A 25 6.30 -7.76 -11.04
CA ALA A 25 7.53 -7.92 -10.27
C ALA A 25 8.69 -8.54 -11.06
N TRP A 26 8.43 -9.10 -12.25
CA TRP A 26 9.45 -9.77 -13.03
C TRP A 26 10.40 -8.75 -13.68
N PRO A 27 11.72 -8.84 -13.45
CA PRO A 27 12.64 -7.84 -13.96
C PRO A 27 12.77 -7.88 -15.48
N GLN A 28 12.77 -6.70 -16.10
CA GLN A 28 12.91 -6.55 -17.56
C GLN A 28 14.26 -7.06 -18.12
N TRP A 29 15.29 -7.12 -17.28
CA TRP A 29 16.62 -7.61 -17.67
C TRP A 29 16.71 -9.15 -17.76
N TRP A 30 15.68 -9.88 -17.32
CA TRP A 30 15.69 -11.34 -17.36
C TRP A 30 15.70 -11.88 -18.80
N THR A 31 16.65 -12.76 -19.10
CA THR A 31 16.81 -13.38 -20.43
C THR A 31 17.22 -14.84 -20.29
N ASP A 32 17.10 -15.63 -21.36
CA ASP A 32 17.56 -17.02 -21.37
C ASP A 32 19.09 -17.12 -21.07
N ALA A 33 19.88 -16.09 -21.42
CA ALA A 33 21.29 -16.00 -21.07
C ALA A 33 21.52 -15.74 -19.57
N ALA A 34 20.67 -14.91 -18.95
CA ALA A 34 20.69 -14.68 -17.51
C ALA A 34 20.34 -15.96 -16.73
N GLU A 35 19.42 -16.78 -17.24
CA GLU A 35 19.02 -18.04 -16.61
C GLU A 35 20.19 -19.04 -16.44
N ALA A 36 21.15 -19.04 -17.37
CA ALA A 36 22.35 -19.86 -17.28
C ALA A 36 23.34 -19.41 -16.18
N SER A 37 23.17 -18.21 -15.63
CA SER A 37 24.05 -17.65 -14.60
C SER A 37 23.46 -17.83 -13.19
N VAL A 38 24.24 -18.45 -12.30
CA VAL A 38 23.88 -18.61 -10.87
C VAL A 38 23.66 -17.24 -10.21
N SER A 39 24.56 -16.28 -10.48
CA SER A 39 24.46 -14.93 -9.90
C SER A 39 23.19 -14.21 -10.36
N ALA A 40 22.83 -14.33 -11.64
CA ALA A 40 21.61 -13.72 -12.16
C ALA A 40 20.36 -14.40 -11.60
N ARG A 41 20.35 -15.74 -11.47
CA ARG A 41 19.26 -16.49 -10.81
C ARG A 41 19.06 -16.07 -9.35
N ASN A 42 20.15 -15.78 -8.63
CA ASN A 42 20.07 -15.26 -7.26
C ASN A 42 19.55 -13.82 -7.23
N GLU A 43 20.04 -12.94 -8.12
CA GLU A 43 19.55 -11.55 -8.19
C GLU A 43 18.06 -11.48 -8.57
N LEU A 44 17.58 -12.39 -9.42
CA LEU A 44 16.15 -12.55 -9.72
C LEU A 44 15.37 -12.83 -8.43
N ARG A 45 15.81 -13.82 -7.65
CA ARG A 45 15.15 -14.21 -6.39
C ARG A 45 15.17 -13.09 -5.36
N PHE A 46 16.30 -12.39 -5.18
CA PHE A 46 16.37 -11.21 -4.31
C PHE A 46 15.46 -10.07 -4.78
N THR A 47 15.39 -9.84 -6.10
CA THR A 47 14.51 -8.82 -6.69
C THR A 47 13.04 -9.16 -6.44
N LEU A 48 12.64 -10.40 -6.71
CA LEU A 48 11.29 -10.88 -6.45
C LEU A 48 10.95 -10.86 -4.96
N ALA A 49 11.87 -11.25 -4.09
CA ALA A 49 11.66 -11.21 -2.64
C ALA A 49 11.42 -9.79 -2.12
N ARG A 50 12.21 -8.82 -2.58
CA ARG A 50 12.01 -7.39 -2.26
C ARG A 50 10.70 -6.84 -2.83
N ALA A 51 10.34 -7.20 -4.06
CA ALA A 51 9.13 -6.67 -4.69
C ALA A 51 7.84 -7.27 -4.11
N LEU A 52 7.86 -8.55 -3.74
CA LEU A 52 6.67 -9.30 -3.33
C LEU A 52 6.55 -9.52 -1.82
N GLY A 53 7.54 -9.09 -1.03
CA GLY A 53 7.55 -9.30 0.41
C GLY A 53 7.81 -10.75 0.83
N LEU A 54 8.71 -11.44 0.12
CA LEU A 54 9.08 -12.82 0.42
C LEU A 54 10.34 -12.87 1.29
N ASP A 55 10.51 -13.97 2.02
CA ASP A 55 11.76 -14.29 2.71
C ASP A 55 12.84 -14.58 1.66
N PRO A 56 13.87 -13.72 1.54
CA PRO A 56 14.90 -13.88 0.54
C PRO A 56 15.77 -15.12 0.78
N ARG A 57 15.96 -15.55 2.04
CA ARG A 57 16.77 -16.73 2.34
C ARG A 57 16.06 -18.00 1.90
N ALA A 58 14.78 -18.14 2.28
CA ALA A 58 13.96 -19.28 1.88
C ALA A 58 13.88 -19.42 0.34
N LEU A 59 13.74 -18.29 -0.35
CA LEU A 59 13.63 -18.29 -1.81
C LEU A 59 14.96 -18.59 -2.52
N VAL A 60 16.09 -18.13 -1.99
CA VAL A 60 17.43 -18.35 -2.60
C VAL A 60 18.00 -19.74 -2.30
N GLU A 61 17.83 -20.23 -1.07
CA GLU A 61 18.44 -21.49 -0.63
C GLU A 61 17.62 -22.72 -1.04
N SER A 62 16.29 -22.59 -1.05
CA SER A 62 15.37 -23.73 -1.13
C SER A 62 14.30 -23.60 -2.21
N ASP A 63 14.30 -22.50 -2.98
CA ASP A 63 13.20 -22.13 -3.89
C ASP A 63 11.83 -22.15 -3.18
N GLU A 64 11.81 -21.84 -1.89
CA GLU A 64 10.59 -21.88 -1.09
C GLU A 64 9.97 -20.49 -1.00
N VAL A 65 8.70 -20.39 -1.43
CA VAL A 65 7.95 -19.14 -1.37
C VAL A 65 7.35 -18.99 0.02
N ARG A 66 8.05 -18.24 0.88
CA ARG A 66 7.59 -17.84 2.21
C ARG A 66 7.42 -16.34 2.28
N PHE A 67 6.34 -15.87 2.89
CA PHE A 67 6.12 -14.45 3.14
C PHE A 67 6.90 -14.00 4.38
N ALA A 68 7.61 -12.87 4.28
CA ALA A 68 8.58 -12.41 5.28
C ALA A 68 7.94 -11.80 6.55
N GLY A 69 6.61 -11.78 6.66
CA GLY A 69 5.87 -10.95 7.61
C GLY A 69 6.33 -11.07 9.06
N THR A 70 6.42 -9.93 9.73
CA THR A 70 6.56 -9.82 11.19
C THR A 70 5.21 -9.49 11.83
N VAL A 71 4.95 -10.13 12.97
CA VAL A 71 3.76 -9.94 13.82
C VAL A 71 3.65 -8.46 14.23
N GLY A 72 2.52 -7.81 13.96
CA GLY A 72 2.28 -6.42 14.41
C GLY A 72 1.30 -5.57 13.58
N ALA A 73 0.69 -6.09 12.51
CA ALA A 73 -0.34 -5.34 11.79
C ALA A 73 -1.72 -5.52 12.45
N ARG A 74 -2.43 -4.42 12.71
CA ARG A 74 -3.85 -4.47 13.06
C ARG A 74 -4.68 -4.63 11.79
N PHE A 75 -5.61 -5.57 11.86
CA PHE A 75 -6.53 -5.88 10.79
C PHE A 75 -7.94 -5.47 11.18
N LYS A 76 -8.64 -4.83 10.26
CA LYS A 76 -10.09 -4.62 10.38
C LYS A 76 -10.82 -5.51 9.39
N SER A 77 -11.93 -6.12 9.85
CA SER A 77 -12.82 -6.99 9.06
C SER A 77 -12.19 -8.25 8.49
N LEU A 78 -11.58 -9.04 9.37
CA LEU A 78 -11.02 -10.34 9.02
C LEU A 78 -11.79 -11.50 9.64
N THR A 79 -13.12 -11.40 9.65
CA THR A 79 -13.99 -12.48 10.15
C THR A 79 -13.95 -13.75 9.28
N ALA A 80 -13.21 -13.80 8.16
CA ALA A 80 -12.95 -15.03 7.40
C ALA A 80 -11.77 -14.91 6.39
N ALA A 81 -10.51 -14.84 6.82
CA ALA A 81 -9.38 -15.14 5.90
C ALA A 81 -8.47 -16.23 6.44
N ASP A 82 -7.90 -16.98 5.51
CA ASP A 82 -6.76 -17.85 5.75
C ASP A 82 -5.57 -17.02 6.25
N ALA A 83 -4.94 -17.44 7.34
CA ALA A 83 -3.76 -16.80 7.91
C ALA A 83 -2.62 -16.65 6.87
N SER A 84 -2.56 -17.54 5.88
CA SER A 84 -1.61 -17.45 4.77
C SER A 84 -1.86 -16.24 3.87
N GLU A 85 -3.12 -15.94 3.54
CA GLU A 85 -3.49 -14.76 2.75
C GLU A 85 -3.18 -13.46 3.49
N GLN A 86 -3.46 -13.42 4.79
CA GLN A 86 -3.16 -12.28 5.65
C GLN A 86 -1.66 -11.97 5.65
N MET A 87 -0.84 -13.00 5.86
CA MET A 87 0.62 -12.88 5.81
C MET A 87 1.12 -12.39 4.47
N ALA A 88 0.51 -12.84 3.37
CA ALA A 88 0.86 -12.39 2.03
C ALA A 88 0.61 -10.90 1.83
N ILE A 89 -0.57 -10.43 2.23
CA ILE A 89 -0.98 -9.02 2.10
C ILE A 89 -0.11 -8.12 2.97
N ILE A 90 0.13 -8.47 4.25
CA ILE A 90 1.01 -7.70 5.13
C ILE A 90 2.41 -7.61 4.52
N SER A 91 2.98 -8.75 4.14
CA SER A 91 4.38 -8.80 3.71
C SER A 91 4.57 -8.01 2.42
N PHE A 92 3.63 -8.12 1.48
CA PHE A 92 3.60 -7.31 0.28
C PHE A 92 3.50 -5.82 0.60
N GLY A 93 2.52 -5.44 1.43
CA GLY A 93 2.30 -4.06 1.84
C GLY A 93 3.54 -3.44 2.48
N GLN A 94 4.13 -4.11 3.47
CA GLN A 94 5.38 -3.68 4.12
C GLN A 94 6.54 -3.56 3.13
N SER A 95 6.63 -4.47 2.16
CA SER A 95 7.70 -4.40 1.17
C SER A 95 7.56 -3.18 0.26
N VAL A 96 6.35 -2.91 -0.23
CA VAL A 96 6.07 -1.72 -1.05
C VAL A 96 6.27 -0.45 -0.22
N THR A 97 5.80 -0.39 1.03
CA THR A 97 6.07 0.71 1.95
C THR A 97 7.56 0.99 2.08
N ARG A 98 8.39 -0.04 2.34
CA ARG A 98 9.85 0.14 2.44
C ARG A 98 10.47 0.70 1.16
N LEU A 99 10.03 0.21 -0.01
CA LEU A 99 10.51 0.72 -1.30
C LEU A 99 10.12 2.19 -1.50
N LEU A 100 8.89 2.55 -1.16
CA LEU A 100 8.39 3.93 -1.24
C LEU A 100 9.13 4.86 -0.29
N MET A 101 9.38 4.43 0.94
CA MET A 101 10.11 5.21 1.94
C MET A 101 11.58 5.38 1.58
N ALA A 102 12.18 4.43 0.84
CA ALA A 102 13.52 4.60 0.28
C ALA A 102 13.56 5.65 -0.85
N ALA A 103 12.43 5.94 -1.48
CA ALA A 103 12.31 6.93 -2.55
C ALA A 103 12.06 8.36 -2.05
N THR A 104 11.86 8.58 -0.74
CA THR A 104 11.77 9.92 -0.14
C THR A 104 12.94 10.18 0.81
N PRO A 105 13.39 11.44 0.95
CA PRO A 105 14.52 11.76 1.83
C PRO A 105 14.31 11.22 3.24
N ALA A 106 15.39 10.71 3.84
CA ALA A 106 15.39 10.45 5.28
C ALA A 106 15.25 11.81 5.99
N GLY A 107 14.11 12.04 6.64
CA GLY A 107 13.77 13.31 7.23
C GLY A 107 12.84 13.14 8.42
N GLU A 108 12.58 14.26 9.10
CA GLU A 108 11.63 14.34 10.20
C GLU A 108 10.22 13.94 9.74
N ALA A 109 9.39 13.56 10.71
CA ALA A 109 7.99 13.28 10.47
C ALA A 109 7.33 14.47 9.77
N PRO A 110 6.39 14.23 8.83
CA PRO A 110 5.57 15.32 8.32
C PRO A 110 4.88 16.01 9.50
N PRO A 111 4.80 17.35 9.52
CA PRO A 111 4.06 18.05 10.55
C PRO A 111 2.59 17.61 10.50
N GLN A 112 1.97 17.45 11.66
CA GLN A 112 0.52 17.23 11.73
C GLN A 112 -0.20 18.50 11.27
N VAL A 113 -0.99 18.38 10.21
CA VAL A 113 -1.73 19.50 9.61
C VAL A 113 -3.22 19.16 9.58
N THR A 114 -4.06 20.06 10.10
CA THR A 114 -5.52 19.90 10.05
C THR A 114 -6.03 19.94 8.61
N ALA A 115 -7.14 19.24 8.32
CA ALA A 115 -7.73 19.22 6.99
C ALA A 115 -8.11 20.63 6.50
N ALA A 116 -8.71 21.47 7.36
CA ALA A 116 -8.97 22.88 7.04
C ALA A 116 -7.72 23.66 6.61
N ARG A 117 -6.58 23.49 7.31
CA ARG A 117 -5.34 24.21 6.99
C ARG A 117 -4.71 23.69 5.69
N LEU A 118 -4.71 22.39 5.48
CA LEU A 118 -4.23 21.79 4.24
C LEU A 118 -5.09 22.24 3.05
N ARG A 119 -6.42 22.22 3.20
CA ARG A 119 -7.35 22.72 2.19
C ARG A 119 -7.09 24.19 1.86
N ALA A 120 -6.97 25.05 2.87
CA ALA A 120 -6.69 26.47 2.67
C ALA A 120 -5.38 26.67 1.89
N PHE A 121 -4.31 25.98 2.30
CA PHE A 121 -3.03 26.01 1.59
C PHE A 121 -3.18 25.59 0.11
N MET A 122 -3.89 24.51 -0.18
CA MET A 122 -4.10 24.05 -1.57
C MET A 122 -4.85 25.11 -2.39
N LEU A 123 -5.95 25.64 -1.86
CA LEU A 123 -6.78 26.64 -2.55
C LEU A 123 -6.03 27.96 -2.78
N GLU A 124 -5.27 28.44 -1.79
CA GLU A 124 -4.41 29.63 -1.89
C GLU A 124 -3.33 29.48 -2.96
N ASN A 125 -2.87 28.24 -3.21
CA ASN A 125 -1.90 27.91 -4.25
C ASN A 125 -2.56 27.46 -5.57
N GLY A 126 -3.86 27.72 -5.75
CA GLY A 126 -4.59 27.47 -7.00
C GLY A 126 -4.93 25.99 -7.27
N ALA A 127 -4.83 25.12 -6.27
CA ALA A 127 -5.14 23.71 -6.38
C ALA A 127 -6.46 23.38 -5.66
N VAL A 128 -7.39 22.73 -6.37
CA VAL A 128 -8.60 22.17 -5.76
C VAL A 128 -8.29 20.78 -5.21
N PRO A 129 -8.69 20.45 -3.98
CA PRO A 129 -8.53 19.11 -3.41
C PRO A 129 -9.14 18.03 -4.31
N SER A 130 -8.26 17.29 -4.96
CA SER A 130 -8.51 16.19 -5.88
C SER A 130 -7.46 15.11 -5.66
N PHE A 131 -7.68 13.93 -6.26
CA PHE A 131 -6.71 12.84 -6.20
C PHE A 131 -5.27 13.31 -6.52
N GLN A 132 -5.10 13.99 -7.65
CA GLN A 132 -3.80 14.42 -8.15
C GLN A 132 -3.13 15.46 -7.24
N SER A 133 -3.88 16.46 -6.78
CA SER A 133 -3.33 17.51 -5.93
C SER A 133 -2.97 17.00 -4.54
N ILE A 134 -3.78 16.10 -3.97
CA ILE A 134 -3.50 15.51 -2.64
C ILE A 134 -2.26 14.62 -2.75
N ALA A 135 -2.18 13.78 -3.79
CA ALA A 135 -0.99 12.95 -4.03
C ALA A 135 0.29 13.81 -4.15
N ALA A 136 0.23 14.91 -4.91
CA ALA A 136 1.37 15.84 -5.04
C ALA A 136 1.78 16.44 -3.69
N VAL A 137 0.83 16.83 -2.85
CA VAL A 137 1.12 17.37 -1.52
C VAL A 137 1.68 16.29 -0.59
N CYS A 138 1.17 15.06 -0.61
CA CYS A 138 1.74 13.94 0.15
C CYS A 138 3.22 13.74 -0.18
N TRP A 139 3.57 13.65 -1.46
CA TRP A 139 4.98 13.53 -1.91
C TRP A 139 5.82 14.73 -1.47
N ARG A 140 5.27 15.95 -1.51
CA ARG A 140 5.96 17.17 -1.03
C ARG A 140 6.20 17.15 0.48
N MET A 141 5.31 16.55 1.26
CA MET A 141 5.43 16.36 2.70
C MET A 141 6.29 15.14 3.08
N GLY A 142 6.83 14.41 2.09
CA GLY A 142 7.63 13.21 2.34
C GLY A 142 6.83 11.96 2.68
N ILE A 143 5.51 11.97 2.42
CA ILE A 143 4.60 10.83 2.54
C ILE A 143 4.44 10.23 1.13
N PRO A 144 5.25 9.23 0.73
CA PRO A 144 5.12 8.64 -0.58
C PRO A 144 3.78 7.93 -0.72
N LEU A 145 3.13 8.13 -1.87
CA LEU A 145 1.87 7.53 -2.21
C LEU A 145 1.99 6.74 -3.52
N VAL A 146 1.45 5.52 -3.56
CA VAL A 146 1.32 4.73 -4.78
C VAL A 146 -0.12 4.25 -4.98
N TYR A 147 -0.54 4.22 -6.24
CA TYR A 147 -1.77 3.58 -6.67
C TYR A 147 -1.43 2.28 -7.40
N LEU A 148 -1.87 1.14 -6.88
CA LEU A 148 -1.60 -0.18 -7.41
C LEU A 148 -2.76 -0.63 -8.28
N GLN A 149 -2.49 -0.84 -9.57
CA GLN A 149 -3.46 -1.43 -10.52
C GLN A 149 -3.55 -2.95 -10.42
N VAL A 150 -2.62 -3.58 -9.70
CA VAL A 150 -2.55 -5.03 -9.51
C VAL A 150 -2.54 -5.35 -8.03
N THR A 151 -3.40 -6.28 -7.61
CA THR A 151 -3.46 -6.77 -6.23
C THR A 151 -2.54 -7.98 -6.06
N PRO A 152 -1.98 -8.21 -4.86
CA PRO A 152 -1.03 -9.30 -4.64
C PRO A 152 -1.67 -10.69 -4.76
N LEU A 153 -2.95 -10.82 -4.37
CA LEU A 153 -3.66 -12.09 -4.33
C LEU A 153 -4.74 -12.20 -5.42
N GLN A 154 -5.04 -13.45 -5.83
CA GLN A 154 -6.10 -13.76 -6.80
C GLN A 154 -7.52 -13.61 -6.22
N ALA A 155 -7.70 -13.99 -4.95
CA ALA A 155 -9.02 -14.13 -4.32
C ALA A 155 -9.49 -12.89 -3.54
N LYS A 156 -8.57 -12.04 -3.07
CA LYS A 156 -8.90 -10.85 -2.27
C LYS A 156 -8.20 -9.61 -2.79
N ARG A 157 -8.96 -8.52 -2.81
CA ARG A 157 -8.50 -7.18 -3.16
C ARG A 157 -8.18 -6.45 -1.86
N MET A 158 -6.92 -6.11 -1.65
CA MET A 158 -6.54 -5.04 -0.71
C MET A 158 -7.20 -3.76 -1.25
N HIS A 159 -7.86 -2.92 -0.43
CA HIS A 159 -8.49 -1.70 -0.93
C HIS A 159 -7.55 -0.48 -0.80
N ALA A 160 -7.05 -0.23 0.41
CA ALA A 160 -6.04 0.78 0.69
C ALA A 160 -5.25 0.39 1.95
N MET A 161 -4.08 0.98 2.14
CA MET A 161 -3.23 0.75 3.31
C MET A 161 -2.37 1.98 3.56
N ALA A 162 -2.47 2.57 4.74
CA ALA A 162 -1.48 3.49 5.28
C ALA A 162 -0.55 2.76 6.26
N SER A 163 0.72 2.62 5.91
CA SER A 163 1.70 1.92 6.76
C SER A 163 2.77 2.89 7.24
N GLY A 164 2.99 2.90 8.56
CA GLY A 164 4.07 3.62 9.21
C GLY A 164 5.37 2.82 9.27
N GLN A 165 6.51 3.49 9.39
CA GLN A 165 7.74 2.90 9.91
C GLN A 165 8.43 3.97 10.77
N GLY A 166 8.29 3.86 12.08
CA GLY A 166 8.65 4.94 13.00
C GLY A 166 7.76 6.16 12.74
N ALA A 167 8.36 7.35 12.63
CA ALA A 167 7.64 8.61 12.45
C ALA A 167 7.31 8.97 10.99
N ARG A 168 7.53 8.04 10.06
CA ARG A 168 7.29 8.22 8.62
C ARG A 168 6.17 7.29 8.17
N ALA A 169 5.37 7.72 7.22
CA ALA A 169 4.26 6.93 6.67
C ALA A 169 4.33 6.86 5.15
N ALA A 170 3.79 5.77 4.59
CA ALA A 170 3.50 5.64 3.17
C ALA A 170 2.03 5.25 2.99
N ILE A 171 1.42 5.72 1.89
CA ILE A 171 0.04 5.41 1.52
C ILE A 171 0.04 4.54 0.27
N LEU A 172 -0.62 3.40 0.34
CA LEU A 172 -0.84 2.50 -0.77
C LEU A 172 -2.34 2.44 -1.02
N VAL A 173 -2.77 2.71 -2.24
CA VAL A 173 -4.15 2.47 -2.64
C VAL A 173 -4.13 1.32 -3.64
N ALA A 174 -4.85 0.24 -3.35
CA ALA A 174 -4.90 -0.96 -4.16
C ALA A 174 -6.30 -1.20 -4.73
N HIS A 175 -6.95 -0.13 -5.18
CA HIS A 175 -8.31 -0.20 -5.70
C HIS A 175 -8.32 -0.04 -7.22
N ASP A 176 -9.32 -0.61 -7.88
CA ASP A 176 -9.57 -0.44 -9.31
C ASP A 176 -10.93 0.26 -9.48
N ASP A 177 -11.00 1.53 -9.05
CA ASP A 177 -12.20 2.36 -9.25
C ASP A 177 -12.00 3.32 -10.41
N THR A 178 -13.01 3.39 -11.26
CA THR A 178 -13.08 4.41 -12.32
C THR A 178 -13.57 5.76 -11.80
N LEU A 179 -14.03 5.82 -10.54
CA LEU A 179 -14.59 7.03 -9.95
C LEU A 179 -13.52 7.84 -9.20
N TYR A 180 -13.02 8.90 -9.84
CA TYR A 180 -12.03 9.82 -9.27
C TYR A 180 -12.41 10.39 -7.90
N ALA A 181 -13.71 10.63 -7.65
CA ALA A 181 -14.19 11.14 -6.36
C ALA A 181 -13.96 10.14 -5.22
N LYS A 182 -14.17 8.84 -5.48
CA LYS A 182 -13.90 7.79 -4.51
C LYS A 182 -12.41 7.67 -4.24
N ALA A 183 -11.59 7.63 -5.29
CA ALA A 183 -10.13 7.60 -5.13
C ALA A 183 -9.62 8.82 -4.33
N ALA A 184 -10.17 10.01 -4.57
CA ALA A 184 -9.84 11.21 -3.80
C ALA A 184 -10.25 11.09 -2.32
N PHE A 185 -11.42 10.52 -2.04
CA PHE A 185 -11.86 10.23 -0.68
C PHE A 185 -10.95 9.22 0.02
N THR A 186 -10.68 8.08 -0.61
CA THR A 186 -9.79 7.04 -0.05
C THR A 186 -8.44 7.62 0.33
N ILE A 187 -7.76 8.36 -0.57
CA ILE A 187 -6.44 8.93 -0.21
C ILE A 187 -6.53 10.01 0.88
N ALA A 188 -7.63 10.77 0.93
CA ALA A 188 -7.83 11.81 1.93
C ALA A 188 -8.11 11.19 3.30
N HIS A 189 -8.80 10.05 3.34
CA HIS A 189 -9.05 9.24 4.51
C HIS A 189 -7.73 8.64 5.05
N GLU A 190 -6.93 7.99 4.18
CA GLU A 190 -5.61 7.48 4.57
C GLU A 190 -4.67 8.60 5.07
N LEU A 191 -4.72 9.77 4.43
CA LEU A 191 -3.99 10.94 4.89
C LEU A 191 -4.47 11.43 6.27
N GLY A 192 -5.77 11.31 6.54
CA GLY A 192 -6.35 11.57 7.87
C GLY A 192 -5.71 10.70 8.94
N HIS A 193 -5.57 9.39 8.71
CA HIS A 193 -4.87 8.50 9.65
C HIS A 193 -3.43 8.93 9.93
N VAL A 194 -2.69 9.36 8.90
CA VAL A 194 -1.33 9.86 9.06
C VAL A 194 -1.31 11.17 9.85
N MET A 195 -2.15 12.14 9.48
CA MET A 195 -2.14 13.49 10.04
C MET A 195 -2.67 13.56 11.48
N LEU A 196 -3.54 12.63 11.85
CA LEU A 196 -4.10 12.52 13.20
C LEU A 196 -3.26 11.61 14.12
N GLY A 197 -2.15 11.04 13.61
CA GLY A 197 -1.26 10.20 14.41
C GLY A 197 -1.84 8.82 14.75
N HIS A 198 -2.84 8.35 14.00
CA HIS A 198 -3.44 7.02 14.24
C HIS A 198 -2.43 5.88 14.04
N LEU A 199 -1.33 6.14 13.31
CA LEU A 199 -0.25 5.19 13.06
C LEU A 199 0.82 5.13 14.17
N ASP A 200 0.82 6.04 15.15
CA ASP A 200 1.90 6.14 16.15
C ASP A 200 1.92 4.97 17.15
N SER A 201 0.81 4.27 17.28
CA SER A 201 0.66 3.16 18.23
C SER A 201 1.10 1.80 17.67
N GLU A 202 1.24 1.64 16.35
CA GLU A 202 1.45 0.34 15.70
C GLU A 202 2.27 0.47 14.39
N PRO A 203 3.20 -0.44 14.09
CA PRO A 203 4.08 -0.35 12.93
C PRO A 203 3.39 -0.55 11.57
N ALA A 204 2.11 -0.95 11.50
CA ALA A 204 1.35 -0.98 10.25
C ALA A 204 -0.17 -0.99 10.53
N TYR A 205 -0.90 -0.08 9.86
CA TYR A 205 -2.35 -0.10 9.78
C TYR A 205 -2.75 -0.58 8.39
N LEU A 206 -3.50 -1.68 8.30
CA LEU A 206 -3.93 -2.25 7.03
C LEU A 206 -5.45 -2.31 7.01
N ASP A 207 -6.06 -1.44 6.21
CA ASP A 207 -7.48 -1.52 5.93
C ASP A 207 -7.72 -2.51 4.77
N MET A 208 -8.64 -3.42 4.98
CA MET A 208 -9.01 -4.45 4.00
C MET A 208 -10.39 -4.19 3.42
N ASP A 209 -11.13 -3.24 3.99
CA ASP A 209 -12.48 -2.88 3.56
C ASP A 209 -12.49 -1.57 2.76
N ASP A 210 -13.60 -1.33 2.06
CA ASP A 210 -13.89 -0.03 1.46
C ASP A 210 -14.27 0.95 2.59
N PRO A 211 -13.60 2.10 2.75
CA PRO A 211 -13.98 3.13 3.72
C PRO A 211 -15.43 3.61 3.57
N LEU A 212 -16.03 3.41 2.40
CA LEU A 212 -17.43 3.73 2.11
C LEU A 212 -18.41 2.62 2.53
N SER A 213 -17.94 1.49 3.05
CA SER A 213 -18.80 0.42 3.57
C SER A 213 -19.43 0.82 4.91
N GLY A 214 -20.75 0.74 5.01
CA GLY A 214 -21.57 1.30 6.11
C GLY A 214 -21.54 0.55 7.45
N GLY A 215 -20.38 0.05 7.88
CA GLY A 215 -20.20 -0.69 9.14
C GLY A 215 -20.04 0.21 10.39
N ALA A 216 -20.01 -0.42 11.57
CA ALA A 216 -19.71 0.28 12.82
C ALA A 216 -18.25 0.75 12.83
N LYS A 217 -18.04 2.08 12.79
CA LYS A 217 -16.72 2.71 12.79
C LYS A 217 -16.23 3.01 14.22
N ASN A 218 -14.93 2.80 14.48
CA ASN A 218 -14.30 3.21 15.73
C ASN A 218 -14.03 4.74 15.67
N GLN A 219 -13.41 5.31 16.71
CA GLN A 219 -13.15 6.75 16.74
C GLN A 219 -12.18 7.18 15.62
N ASP A 220 -11.06 6.48 15.48
CA ASP A 220 -10.02 6.77 14.48
C ASP A 220 -10.57 6.84 13.04
N GLU A 221 -11.48 5.94 12.66
CA GLU A 221 -12.14 5.97 11.34
C GLU A 221 -13.06 7.17 11.16
N ARG A 222 -13.82 7.53 12.21
CA ARG A 222 -14.71 8.68 12.15
C ARG A 222 -13.91 9.97 12.00
N ASP A 223 -12.77 10.05 12.68
CA ASP A 223 -11.88 11.19 12.60
C ASP A 223 -11.18 11.24 11.23
N ALA A 224 -10.78 10.09 10.67
CA ALA A 224 -10.23 9.99 9.32
C ALA A 224 -11.26 10.36 8.23
N ASP A 225 -12.51 9.91 8.36
CA ASP A 225 -13.62 10.32 7.49
C ASP A 225 -13.86 11.84 7.57
N ALA A 226 -13.95 12.38 8.77
CA ALA A 226 -14.15 13.81 8.99
C ALA A 226 -13.01 14.64 8.39
N TYR A 227 -11.76 14.18 8.54
CA TYR A 227 -10.59 14.79 7.91
C TYR A 227 -10.73 14.77 6.38
N ALA A 228 -11.09 13.63 5.79
CA ALA A 228 -11.25 13.48 4.36
C ALA A 228 -12.35 14.40 3.80
N LEU A 229 -13.51 14.42 4.45
CA LEU A 229 -14.65 15.24 4.06
C LEU A 229 -14.32 16.73 4.21
N GLU A 230 -13.66 17.14 5.29
CA GLU A 230 -13.23 18.53 5.46
C GLU A 230 -12.22 18.94 4.41
N LEU A 231 -11.23 18.09 4.11
CA LEU A 231 -10.23 18.38 3.09
C LEU A 231 -10.87 18.55 1.71
N LEU A 232 -11.78 17.64 1.34
CA LEU A 232 -12.40 17.62 0.00
C LEU A 232 -13.52 18.65 -0.17
N THR A 233 -14.34 18.85 0.86
CA THR A 233 -15.56 19.66 0.76
C THR A 233 -15.49 20.98 1.53
N GLY A 234 -14.54 21.11 2.46
CA GLY A 234 -14.46 22.22 3.40
C GLY A 234 -15.34 22.06 4.64
N ARG A 235 -16.01 20.92 4.81
CA ARG A 235 -16.81 20.59 5.99
C ARG A 235 -16.59 19.13 6.42
N PRO A 236 -16.39 18.84 7.71
CA PRO A 236 -16.24 17.46 8.19
C PRO A 236 -17.56 16.66 8.08
N GLU A 237 -18.70 17.36 8.09
CA GLU A 237 -20.04 16.78 7.94
C GLU A 237 -20.81 17.53 6.82
N PRO A 238 -20.52 17.22 5.54
CA PRO A 238 -21.19 17.87 4.43
C PRO A 238 -22.65 17.39 4.32
N ILE A 239 -23.55 18.32 3.98
CA ILE A 239 -24.95 18.00 3.72
C ILE A 239 -25.04 17.42 2.31
N ILE A 240 -25.34 16.13 2.21
CA ILE A 240 -25.58 15.45 0.93
C ILE A 240 -27.07 15.54 0.61
N THR A 241 -27.43 16.37 -0.36
CA THR A 241 -28.78 16.40 -0.93
C THR A 241 -28.80 15.55 -2.20
N THR A 242 -29.60 14.48 -2.23
CA THR A 242 -29.80 13.62 -3.42
C THR A 242 -30.95 14.08 -4.27
#